data_AF-A0A923V255-F1
#
_entry.id   AF-A0A923V255-F1
#
_cell.length_a   1.000
_cell.length_b   1.000
_cell.length_c   1.000
_cell.angle_alpha   90.00
_cell.angle_beta   90.00
_cell.angle_gamma   90.00
#
_symmetry.space_group_name_H-M   'P 1'
#
loop_
_entity.id
_entity.type
_entity.pdbx_description
1 polymer ?
#
loop_
_entity_poly.entity_id
_entity_poly.type
_entity_poly.pdbx_seq_one_letter_code
_entity_poly.pdbx_strand_id
1 'polypeptide(L)'
;LYDCFAIPLATANVPAIGSLTINVLQDNFSEEYDKLWEEATTQFPINCGIKRNAKWLQWKISHHAVFEIRSKSSKSLIGYTAINKKSGLLVDMLARTPEELKAVFQSTLHFLQHSNISRYTLAINKLTGMLTASTEDALSNIPYQKENFTFAFSSSPLQDLNLFEKLTPFNWYMMPND
;
A
#
# COMPACT_ATOMS: atom_id res chain seq x y z
N LEU A 1 -17.10 6.52 -4.33
CA LEU A 1 -16.83 5.09 -4.54
C LEU A 1 -15.54 4.99 -5.33
N TYR A 2 -14.73 3.98 -5.05
CA TYR A 2 -13.50 3.70 -5.77
C TYR A 2 -13.62 2.34 -6.45
N ASP A 3 -13.27 2.28 -7.72
CA ASP A 3 -13.16 1.02 -8.45
C ASP A 3 -12.08 0.13 -7.81
N CYS A 4 -12.08 -1.16 -8.14
CA CYS A 4 -11.08 -2.10 -7.69
C CYS A 4 -10.30 -2.66 -8.88
N PHE A 5 -8.99 -2.81 -8.73
CA PHE A 5 -8.13 -3.50 -9.69
C PHE A 5 -7.82 -4.92 -9.22
N ALA A 6 -7.50 -5.78 -10.19
CA ALA A 6 -6.95 -7.10 -9.99
C ALA A 6 -5.80 -7.38 -10.96
N ILE A 7 -4.70 -7.90 -10.41
CA ILE A 7 -3.52 -8.31 -11.15
C ILE A 7 -3.32 -9.80 -10.92
N PRO A 8 -3.52 -10.66 -11.94
CA PRO A 8 -3.21 -12.07 -11.83
C PRO A 8 -1.69 -12.25 -11.69
N LEU A 9 -1.24 -12.91 -10.61
CA LEU A 9 0.19 -13.06 -10.32
C LEU A 9 0.90 -13.97 -11.33
N ALA A 10 0.18 -14.93 -11.93
CA ALA A 10 0.75 -15.85 -12.91
C ALA A 10 1.13 -15.18 -14.25
N THR A 11 0.53 -14.04 -14.58
CA THR A 11 0.68 -13.40 -15.89
C THR A 11 1.26 -12.00 -15.82
N ALA A 12 1.29 -11.39 -14.63
CA ALA A 12 1.92 -10.11 -14.49
C ALA A 12 3.43 -10.26 -14.75
N ASN A 13 3.99 -9.35 -15.55
CA ASN A 13 5.40 -9.35 -15.91
C ASN A 13 5.99 -8.04 -15.42
N VAL A 14 6.45 -8.02 -14.16
CA VAL A 14 6.99 -6.81 -13.54
C VAL A 14 8.49 -6.97 -13.35
N PRO A 15 9.31 -6.05 -13.89
CA PRO A 15 10.76 -6.14 -13.77
C PRO A 15 11.22 -5.94 -12.32
N ALA A 16 12.35 -6.56 -11.98
CA ALA A 16 12.99 -6.32 -10.69
C ALA A 16 13.52 -4.89 -10.61
N ILE A 17 13.31 -4.22 -9.46
CA ILE A 17 13.94 -2.92 -9.19
C ILE A 17 15.28 -3.18 -8.53
N GLY A 18 16.34 -3.08 -9.33
CA GLY A 18 17.70 -3.49 -8.96
C GLY A 18 18.27 -2.79 -7.72
N SER A 19 17.77 -1.61 -7.35
CA SER A 19 18.24 -0.81 -6.21
C SER A 19 17.55 -1.12 -4.87
N LEU A 20 16.55 -2.01 -4.84
CA LEU A 20 15.71 -2.25 -3.65
C LEU A 20 15.80 -3.70 -3.15
N THR A 21 15.72 -3.87 -1.84
CA THR A 21 15.51 -5.17 -1.18
C THR A 21 14.12 -5.23 -0.59
N ILE A 22 13.54 -6.43 -0.57
CA ILE A 22 12.22 -6.68 -0.03
C ILE A 22 12.34 -7.76 1.04
N ASN A 23 11.81 -7.50 2.22
CA ASN A 23 11.73 -8.46 3.31
C ASN A 23 10.27 -8.63 3.72
N VAL A 24 9.85 -9.85 4.02
CA VAL A 24 8.56 -10.07 4.68
C VAL A 24 8.76 -9.84 6.17
N LEU A 25 8.13 -8.82 6.73
CA LEU A 25 8.26 -8.46 8.14
C LEU A 25 7.80 -9.64 9.01
N GLN A 26 8.71 -10.17 9.83
CA GLN A 26 8.42 -11.24 10.80
C GLN A 26 8.24 -10.69 12.22
N ASP A 27 8.95 -9.61 12.52
CA ASP A 27 9.02 -9.01 13.84
C ASP A 27 8.09 -7.78 13.95
N ASN A 28 8.32 -6.95 14.96
CA ASN A 28 7.55 -5.75 15.20
C ASN A 28 7.95 -4.59 14.28
N PHE A 29 7.00 -3.68 14.06
CA PHE A 29 7.27 -2.38 13.45
C PHE A 29 8.22 -1.56 14.35
N SER A 30 9.30 -1.03 13.77
CA SER A 30 10.29 -0.20 14.46
C SER A 30 9.97 1.30 14.34
N GLU A 31 10.74 2.14 15.03
CA GLU A 31 10.62 3.61 14.94
C GLU A 31 10.93 4.18 13.54
N GLU A 32 11.51 3.39 12.63
CA GLU A 32 11.68 3.80 11.23
C GLU A 32 10.32 4.03 10.53
N TYR A 33 9.27 3.33 10.96
CA TYR A 33 7.91 3.51 10.40
C TYR A 33 7.27 4.82 10.87
N ASP A 34 7.64 5.32 12.05
CA ASP A 34 7.18 6.62 12.53
C ASP A 34 7.77 7.74 11.66
N LYS A 35 9.06 7.63 11.31
CA LYS A 35 9.74 8.56 10.40
C LYS A 35 9.17 8.48 8.98
N LEU A 36 8.93 7.27 8.48
CA LEU A 36 8.26 7.06 7.19
C LEU A 36 6.90 7.76 7.14
N TRP A 37 6.10 7.63 8.21
CA TRP A 37 4.81 8.31 8.30
C TRP A 37 4.96 9.83 8.28
N GLU A 38 5.88 10.36 9.08
CA GLU A 38 6.15 11.81 9.14
C GLU A 38 6.57 12.36 7.78
N GLU A 39 7.51 11.70 7.11
CA GLU A 39 7.93 12.06 5.75
C GLU A 39 6.75 12.00 4.76
N ALA A 40 5.99 10.90 4.76
CA ALA A 40 4.85 10.72 3.87
C ALA A 40 3.78 11.80 4.07
N THR A 41 3.47 12.21 5.30
CA THR A 41 2.48 13.28 5.55
C THR A 41 2.89 14.65 4.99
N THR A 42 4.17 14.85 4.66
CA THR A 42 4.64 16.07 3.97
C THR A 42 4.55 15.97 2.45
N GLN A 43 4.48 14.75 1.90
CA GLN A 43 4.54 14.50 0.45
C GLN A 43 3.19 14.07 -0.15
N PHE A 44 2.31 13.49 0.68
CA PHE A 44 1.01 12.99 0.25
C PHE A 44 -0.12 13.81 0.87
N PRO A 45 -1.25 13.96 0.17
CA PRO A 45 -2.46 14.61 0.69
C PRO A 45 -3.21 13.67 1.67
N ILE A 46 -2.55 13.29 2.77
CA ILE A 46 -3.10 12.47 3.84
C ILE A 46 -3.97 13.35 4.74
N ASN A 47 -5.29 13.22 4.60
CA ASN A 47 -6.27 14.00 5.35
C ASN A 47 -7.02 13.12 6.36
N CYS A 48 -6.28 12.48 7.26
CA CYS A 48 -6.84 11.58 8.29
C CYS A 48 -6.41 11.99 9.71
N GLY A 49 -7.29 11.74 10.69
CA GLY A 49 -6.98 11.97 12.11
C GLY A 49 -6.13 10.87 12.76
N ILE A 50 -5.78 9.82 12.02
CA ILE A 50 -5.02 8.67 12.52
C ILE A 50 -3.55 8.84 12.17
N LYS A 51 -2.65 8.71 13.16
CA LYS A 51 -1.20 8.58 12.93
C LYS A 51 -0.86 7.10 12.73
N ARG A 52 -0.41 6.69 11.53
CA ARG A 52 0.04 5.31 11.26
C ARG A 52 1.47 5.07 11.76
N ASN A 53 1.69 5.29 13.05
CA ASN A 53 2.96 4.96 13.70
C ASN A 53 3.13 3.44 13.89
N ALA A 54 4.32 3.01 14.29
CA ALA A 54 4.69 1.62 14.50
C ALA A 54 3.71 0.88 15.42
N LYS A 55 3.26 1.51 16.52
CA LYS A 55 2.27 0.92 17.44
C LYS A 55 0.92 0.70 16.77
N TRP A 56 0.45 1.68 16.01
CA TRP A 56 -0.80 1.58 15.27
C TRP A 56 -0.71 0.50 14.18
N LEU A 57 0.39 0.46 13.43
CA LEU A 57 0.63 -0.56 12.41
C LEU A 57 0.70 -1.96 13.02
N GLN A 58 1.36 -2.10 14.17
CA GLN A 58 1.41 -3.35 14.92
C GLN A 58 0.00 -3.82 15.31
N TRP A 59 -0.85 -2.93 15.80
CA TRP A 59 -2.22 -3.29 16.17
C TRP A 59 -3.09 -3.59 14.93
N LYS A 60 -3.02 -2.74 13.90
CA LYS A 60 -3.95 -2.76 12.78
C LYS A 60 -3.60 -3.79 11.71
N ILE A 61 -2.32 -3.91 11.32
CA ILE A 61 -1.92 -4.68 10.13
C ILE A 61 -0.95 -5.84 10.38
N SER A 62 -0.58 -6.13 11.64
CA SER A 62 0.33 -7.26 11.96
C SER A 62 -0.18 -8.65 11.55
N HIS A 63 -1.49 -8.81 11.37
CA HIS A 63 -2.09 -10.06 10.93
C HIS A 63 -2.06 -10.24 9.40
N HIS A 64 -1.61 -9.24 8.65
CA HIS A 64 -1.41 -9.28 7.20
C HIS A 64 0.00 -9.73 6.84
N ALA A 65 0.24 -10.01 5.55
CA ALA A 65 1.60 -10.14 5.04
C ALA A 65 2.13 -8.75 4.75
N VAL A 66 3.14 -8.32 5.50
CA VAL A 66 3.74 -6.99 5.36
C VAL A 66 5.08 -7.16 4.67
N PHE A 67 5.24 -6.46 3.55
CA PHE A 67 6.47 -6.41 2.79
C PHE A 67 7.13 -5.08 3.06
N GLU A 68 8.32 -5.14 3.63
CA GLU A 68 9.18 -4.00 3.90
C GLU A 68 10.14 -3.82 2.72
N ILE A 69 10.17 -2.62 2.15
CA ILE A 69 11.03 -2.28 1.02
C ILE A 69 12.13 -1.33 1.52
N ARG A 70 13.38 -1.73 1.30
CA ARG A 70 14.57 -0.97 1.72
C ARG A 70 15.48 -0.66 0.55
N SER A 71 16.21 0.45 0.65
CA SER A 71 17.30 0.75 -0.28
C SER A 71 18.44 -0.23 -0.10
N LYS A 72 18.99 -0.77 -1.19
CA LYS A 72 20.18 -1.65 -1.13
C LYS A 72 21.41 -0.93 -0.62
N SER A 73 21.59 0.35 -0.97
CA SER A 73 22.79 1.12 -0.67
C SER A 73 22.82 1.61 0.77
N SER A 74 21.73 2.21 1.25
CA SER A 74 21.63 2.81 2.58
C SER A 74 21.01 1.90 3.63
N LYS A 75 20.35 0.80 3.22
CA LYS A 75 19.51 -0.05 4.08
C LYS A 75 18.33 0.66 4.75
N SER A 76 18.06 1.91 4.38
CA SER A 76 16.95 2.68 4.93
C SER A 76 15.61 2.17 4.42
N LEU A 77 14.59 2.25 5.28
CA LEU A 77 13.20 2.02 4.91
C LEU A 77 12.74 3.01 3.84
N ILE A 78 12.20 2.50 2.74
CA ILE A 78 11.63 3.27 1.62
C ILE A 78 10.10 3.30 1.72
N GLY A 79 9.53 2.17 2.14
CA GLY A 79 8.09 2.03 2.25
C GLY A 79 7.71 0.60 2.59
N TYR A 80 6.41 0.37 2.63
CA TYR A 80 5.86 -0.96 2.86
C TYR A 80 4.57 -1.17 2.07
N THR A 81 4.20 -2.44 1.93
CA THR A 81 2.86 -2.87 1.52
C THR A 81 2.33 -3.88 2.52
N ALA A 82 1.03 -3.87 2.78
CA ALA A 82 0.36 -4.86 3.59
C ALA A 82 -0.74 -5.53 2.77
N ILE A 83 -0.74 -6.87 2.76
CA ILE A 83 -1.63 -7.67 1.93
C ILE A 83 -2.37 -8.69 2.80
N ASN A 84 -3.68 -8.78 2.62
CA ASN A 84 -4.47 -9.84 3.22
C ASN A 84 -4.03 -11.20 2.68
N LYS A 85 -3.56 -12.07 3.58
CA LYS A 85 -2.92 -13.36 3.22
C LYS A 85 -3.85 -14.34 2.48
N LYS A 86 -5.17 -14.17 2.62
CA LYS A 86 -6.18 -15.06 2.03
C LYS A 86 -6.76 -14.50 0.74
N SER A 87 -7.13 -13.21 0.72
CA SER A 87 -7.80 -12.62 -0.44
C SER A 87 -6.84 -11.99 -1.45
N GLY A 88 -5.59 -11.71 -1.06
CA GLY A 88 -4.66 -10.95 -1.89
C GLY A 88 -5.03 -9.47 -1.99
N LEU A 89 -5.87 -8.94 -1.09
CA LEU A 89 -6.20 -7.52 -1.05
C LEU A 89 -5.02 -6.71 -0.50
N LEU A 90 -4.54 -5.73 -1.27
CA LEU A 90 -3.65 -4.67 -0.81
C LEU A 90 -4.45 -3.76 0.14
N VAL A 91 -4.28 -3.98 1.43
CA VAL A 91 -5.03 -3.27 2.47
C VAL A 91 -4.35 -1.97 2.88
N ASP A 92 -3.03 -1.91 2.78
CA ASP A 92 -2.26 -0.71 3.10
C ASP A 92 -0.97 -0.65 2.26
N MET A 93 -0.49 0.56 2.02
CA MET A 93 0.74 0.86 1.33
C MET A 93 1.19 2.24 1.80
N LEU A 94 2.50 2.47 1.85
CA LEU A 94 3.08 3.80 2.09
C LEU A 94 4.51 3.83 1.57
N ALA A 95 4.94 4.98 1.10
CA ALA A 95 6.33 5.28 0.76
C ALA A 95 6.67 6.70 1.23
N ARG A 96 7.93 7.11 1.16
CA ARG A 96 8.32 8.47 1.57
C ARG A 96 7.85 9.52 0.57
N THR A 97 7.90 9.19 -0.73
CA THR A 97 7.46 10.07 -1.82
C THR A 97 6.57 9.33 -2.84
N PRO A 98 5.80 10.06 -3.68
CA PRO A 98 5.00 9.45 -4.75
C PRO A 98 5.81 8.58 -5.73
N GLU A 99 7.02 9.00 -6.09
CA GLU A 99 7.90 8.26 -7.00
C GLU A 99 8.34 6.93 -6.38
N GLU A 100 8.62 6.95 -5.08
CA GLU A 100 8.98 5.74 -4.33
C GLU A 100 7.79 4.80 -4.15
N LEU A 101 6.55 5.31 -4.12
CA LEU A 101 5.35 4.50 -4.00
C LEU A 101 5.21 3.52 -5.16
N LYS A 102 5.46 4.00 -6.38
CA LYS A 102 5.50 3.15 -7.59
C LYS A 102 6.55 2.04 -7.46
N ALA A 103 7.74 2.41 -6.99
CA ALA A 103 8.82 1.44 -6.78
C ALA A 103 8.45 0.40 -5.71
N VAL A 104 7.85 0.83 -4.60
CA VAL A 104 7.34 -0.04 -3.53
C VAL A 104 6.33 -1.04 -4.08
N PHE A 105 5.33 -0.57 -4.83
CA PHE A 105 4.30 -1.43 -5.42
C PHE A 105 4.88 -2.45 -6.41
N GLN A 106 5.72 -1.99 -7.35
CA GLN A 106 6.36 -2.85 -8.35
C GLN A 106 7.30 -3.88 -7.72
N SER A 107 8.08 -3.48 -6.71
CA SER A 107 8.90 -4.37 -5.91
C SER A 107 8.05 -5.48 -5.28
N THR A 108 6.96 -5.13 -4.59
CA THR A 108 6.06 -6.12 -3.99
C THR A 108 5.49 -7.08 -5.02
N LEU A 109 5.02 -6.57 -6.16
CA LEU A 109 4.44 -7.41 -7.21
C LEU A 109 5.48 -8.36 -7.81
N HIS A 110 6.69 -7.87 -8.09
CA HIS A 110 7.81 -8.69 -8.53
C HIS A 110 8.14 -9.79 -7.51
N PHE A 111 8.17 -9.47 -6.22
CA PHE A 111 8.40 -10.44 -5.16
C PHE A 111 7.32 -11.52 -5.15
N LEU A 112 6.04 -11.15 -5.24
CA LEU A 112 4.92 -12.10 -5.22
C LEU A 112 4.94 -13.07 -6.40
N GLN A 113 5.46 -12.65 -7.55
CA GLN A 113 5.57 -13.48 -8.76
C GLN A 113 6.70 -14.51 -8.67
N HIS A 114 7.85 -14.10 -8.14
CA HIS A 114 9.09 -14.89 -8.24
C HIS A 114 9.43 -15.62 -6.95
N SER A 115 8.84 -15.23 -5.83
CA SER A 115 9.09 -15.87 -4.54
C SER A 115 8.18 -17.07 -4.34
N ASN A 116 8.68 -18.08 -3.62
CA ASN A 116 7.83 -19.15 -3.15
C ASN A 116 6.94 -18.64 -1.99
N ILE A 117 5.87 -17.93 -2.33
CA ILE A 117 4.97 -17.25 -1.40
C ILE A 117 4.32 -18.21 -0.38
N SER A 118 4.27 -19.52 -0.69
CA SER A 118 3.79 -20.55 0.23
C SER A 118 4.59 -20.61 1.54
N ARG A 119 5.89 -20.26 1.49
CA ARG A 119 6.75 -20.15 2.68
C ARG A 119 6.27 -19.09 3.67
N TYR A 120 5.48 -18.12 3.21
CA TYR A 120 4.92 -17.03 4.01
C TYR A 120 3.43 -17.21 4.28
N THR A 121 2.89 -18.44 4.12
CA THR A 121 1.46 -18.75 4.27
C THR A 121 0.54 -17.92 3.39
N LEU A 122 1.06 -17.42 2.27
CA LEU A 122 0.30 -16.68 1.27
C LEU A 122 -0.26 -17.67 0.24
N ALA A 123 -1.57 -17.79 0.22
CA ALA A 123 -2.29 -18.65 -0.72
C ALA A 123 -3.10 -17.81 -1.71
N ILE A 124 -2.41 -16.91 -2.42
CA ILE A 124 -3.03 -15.93 -3.32
C ILE A 124 -2.57 -16.16 -4.76
N ASN A 125 -3.48 -15.97 -5.71
CA ASN A 125 -3.21 -16.08 -7.15
C ASN A 125 -3.36 -14.73 -7.89
N LYS A 126 -3.89 -13.71 -7.20
CA LYS A 126 -4.04 -12.35 -7.69
C LYS A 126 -3.78 -11.35 -6.55
N LEU A 127 -3.29 -10.17 -6.92
CA LEU A 127 -3.27 -8.99 -6.07
C LEU A 127 -4.47 -8.12 -6.44
N THR A 128 -5.29 -7.74 -5.47
CA THR A 128 -6.40 -6.80 -5.67
C THR A 128 -6.18 -5.54 -4.86
N GLY A 129 -6.78 -4.42 -5.26
CA GLY A 129 -6.64 -3.18 -4.53
C GLY A 129 -7.61 -2.11 -4.98
N MET A 130 -7.78 -1.08 -4.16
CA MET A 130 -8.58 0.09 -4.48
C MET A 130 -7.88 0.94 -5.54
N LEU A 131 -8.61 1.37 -6.57
CA LEU A 131 -8.14 2.34 -7.56
C LEU A 131 -8.33 3.77 -7.03
N THR A 132 -7.24 4.34 -6.54
CA THR A 132 -7.05 5.77 -6.24
C THR A 132 -6.04 6.38 -7.19
N ALA A 133 -5.95 7.72 -7.24
CA ALA A 133 -4.96 8.43 -8.04
C ALA A 133 -3.51 7.93 -7.77
N SER A 134 -3.17 7.69 -6.50
CA SER A 134 -1.84 7.19 -6.13
C SER A 134 -1.59 5.76 -6.61
N THR A 135 -2.59 4.88 -6.54
CA THR A 135 -2.44 3.50 -7.06
C THR A 135 -2.46 3.44 -8.58
N GLU A 136 -3.23 4.29 -9.26
CA GLU A 136 -3.24 4.36 -10.73
C GLU A 136 -1.87 4.74 -11.28
N ASP A 137 -1.19 5.69 -10.65
CA ASP A 137 0.19 6.04 -11.03
C ASP A 137 1.16 4.88 -10.77
N ALA A 138 1.03 4.19 -9.63
CA ALA A 138 1.84 3.00 -9.32
C ALA A 138 1.58 1.83 -10.30
N LEU A 139 0.36 1.74 -10.84
CA LEU A 139 -0.07 0.77 -11.86
C LEU A 139 0.36 1.15 -13.28
N SER A 140 0.97 2.31 -13.49
CA SER A 140 1.40 2.77 -14.81
C SER A 140 2.27 1.73 -15.51
N ASN A 141 1.80 1.25 -16.66
CA ASN A 141 2.38 0.17 -17.49
C ASN A 141 2.26 -1.26 -16.93
N ILE A 142 1.42 -1.48 -15.91
CA ILE A 142 1.10 -2.80 -15.37
C ILE A 142 -0.32 -3.16 -15.80
N PRO A 143 -0.51 -4.19 -16.66
CA PRO A 143 -1.85 -4.62 -17.02
C PRO A 143 -2.63 -5.11 -15.79
N TYR A 144 -3.85 -4.59 -15.61
CA TYR A 144 -4.78 -5.03 -14.58
C TYR A 144 -6.20 -5.16 -15.15
N GLN A 145 -7.04 -5.91 -14.44
CA GLN A 145 -8.47 -6.04 -14.72
C GLN A 145 -9.24 -5.25 -13.66
N LYS A 146 -10.38 -4.65 -14.04
CA LYS A 146 -11.32 -4.11 -13.05
C LYS A 146 -12.13 -5.23 -12.44
N GLU A 147 -12.34 -5.17 -11.12
CA GLU A 147 -13.22 -6.10 -10.40
C GLU A 147 -14.65 -5.52 -10.32
N ASN A 148 -15.64 -6.41 -10.20
CA ASN A 148 -17.07 -6.04 -10.16
C ASN A 148 -17.54 -5.58 -8.75
N PHE A 149 -16.65 -5.04 -7.94
CA PHE A 149 -16.97 -4.45 -6.65
C PHE A 149 -16.20 -3.15 -6.43
N THR A 150 -16.71 -2.31 -5.55
CA THR A 150 -16.15 -0.99 -5.25
C THR A 150 -15.89 -0.83 -3.76
N PHE A 151 -14.95 0.05 -3.43
CA PHE A 151 -14.77 0.53 -2.07
C PHE A 151 -15.61 1.79 -1.84
N ALA A 152 -16.35 1.80 -0.73
CA ALA A 152 -17.03 2.99 -0.25
C ALA A 152 -16.17 3.65 0.83
N PHE A 153 -16.00 4.95 0.70
CA PHE A 153 -15.38 5.77 1.74
C PHE A 153 -16.38 6.84 2.16
N SER A 154 -16.46 7.06 3.45
CA SER A 154 -17.28 8.09 4.06
C SER A 154 -16.38 8.97 4.93
N SER A 155 -16.42 10.27 4.71
CA SER A 155 -15.90 11.24 5.68
C SER A 155 -17.03 11.67 6.61
N SER A 156 -16.67 12.07 7.83
CA SER A 156 -17.58 12.74 8.76
C SER A 156 -16.83 13.94 9.35
N PRO A 157 -17.26 15.18 9.11
CA PRO A 157 -16.57 16.35 9.61
C PRO A 157 -16.74 16.44 11.12
N LEU A 158 -15.65 16.70 11.84
CA LEU A 158 -15.70 16.78 13.31
C LEU A 158 -16.22 18.12 13.85
N GLN A 159 -16.20 19.19 13.05
CA GLN A 159 -16.48 20.56 13.53
C GLN A 159 -17.37 21.40 12.63
N ASP A 160 -17.25 21.31 11.30
CA ASP A 160 -18.04 22.13 10.38
C ASP A 160 -18.67 21.29 9.27
N LEU A 161 -20.00 21.21 9.29
CA LEU A 161 -20.78 20.48 8.28
C LEU A 161 -20.73 21.17 6.91
N ASN A 162 -20.47 22.49 6.85
CA ASN A 162 -20.39 23.24 5.59
C ASN A 162 -19.08 22.98 4.83
N LEU A 163 -18.08 22.38 5.50
CA LEU A 163 -16.85 21.93 4.87
C LEU A 163 -17.05 20.63 4.08
N PHE A 164 -18.12 19.87 4.36
CA PHE A 164 -18.36 18.57 3.73
C PHE A 164 -18.51 18.65 2.21
N GLU A 165 -19.27 19.63 1.72
CA GLU A 165 -19.49 19.86 0.28
C GLU A 165 -18.21 20.29 -0.45
N LYS A 166 -17.18 20.73 0.28
CA LYS A 166 -15.88 21.14 -0.25
C LYS A 166 -14.83 20.04 -0.17
N LEU A 167 -15.11 18.91 0.49
CA LEU A 167 -14.19 17.79 0.55
C LEU A 167 -14.18 17.08 -0.81
N THR A 168 -12.98 16.90 -1.38
CA THR A 168 -12.78 16.11 -2.60
C THR A 168 -11.90 14.90 -2.26
N PRO A 169 -12.49 13.80 -1.71
CA PRO A 169 -11.73 12.61 -1.30
C PRO A 169 -10.89 12.00 -2.43
N PHE A 170 -11.29 12.23 -3.70
CA PHE A 170 -10.55 11.77 -4.87
C PHE A 170 -9.09 12.25 -4.92
N ASN A 171 -8.77 13.35 -4.23
CA ASN A 171 -7.41 13.88 -4.13
C ASN A 171 -6.68 13.42 -2.86
N TRP A 172 -7.29 12.59 -2.02
CA TRP A 172 -6.67 12.14 -0.78
C TRP A 172 -5.86 10.87 -1.01
N TYR A 173 -4.77 10.74 -0.26
CA TYR A 173 -4.10 9.46 -0.14
C TYR A 173 -4.93 8.54 0.75
N MET A 174 -5.45 7.46 0.18
CA MET A 174 -6.35 6.54 0.86
C MET A 174 -6.09 5.09 0.46
N MET A 175 -6.24 4.19 1.43
CA MET A 175 -6.13 2.74 1.28
C MET A 175 -7.36 2.05 1.90
N PRO A 176 -7.67 0.79 1.55
CA PRO A 176 -8.85 0.09 2.07
C PRO A 176 -8.96 -0.02 3.60
N ASN A 177 -7.84 0.19 4.30
CA ASN A 177 -7.75 0.04 5.75
C ASN A 177 -7.86 1.37 6.53
N ASP A 178 -8.08 2.48 5.81
CA ASP A 178 -8.37 3.82 6.35
C ASP A 178 -9.81 3.98 6.85
#